data_AF-A0A7J7M5R0-F1
#
_entry.id   AF-A0A7J7M5R0-F1
#
_cell.length_a   1.000
_cell.length_b   1.000
_cell.length_c   1.000
_cell.angle_alpha   90.00
_cell.angle_beta   90.00
_cell.angle_gamma   90.00
#
_symmetry.space_group_name_H-M   'P 1'
#
loop_
_entity.id
_entity.type
_entity.pdbx_description
1 polymer ?
#
loop_
_entity_poly.entity_id
_entity_poly.type
_entity_poly.pdbx_seq_one_letter_code
_entity_poly.pdbx_strand_id
1 'polypeptide(L)'
;MTKRLWVQGSKELQWFDDQIMGFEKTKEAIKVKLGEAKANKLCNEAIYYIGIGSNDYVNNFLQPFLADGQQYTHDDFVNLLTLTLKKQL
;
A
#
# COMPACT_ATOMS: atom_id res chain seq x y z
N MET A 1 -1.35 21.24 26.69
CA MET A 1 -0.62 19.96 26.78
C MET A 1 -1.19 19.03 25.71
N THR A 2 -0.54 18.98 24.55
CA THR A 2 -1.07 18.32 23.35
C THR A 2 -0.73 16.84 23.41
N LYS A 3 -1.71 16.00 23.80
CA LYS A 3 -1.58 14.55 23.67
C LYS A 3 -1.71 14.23 22.18
N ARG A 4 -0.54 14.07 21.54
CA ARG A 4 -0.36 13.48 20.22
C ARG A 4 -0.85 12.02 20.34
N LEU A 5 -2.15 11.82 20.11
CA LEU A 5 -2.73 10.49 19.91
C LEU A 5 -2.13 9.97 18.61
N TRP A 6 -1.12 9.13 18.74
CA TRP A 6 -0.69 8.30 17.64
C TRP A 6 -1.85 7.42 17.23
N VAL A 7 -2.19 7.55 15.96
CA VAL A 7 -3.14 6.76 15.19
C VAL A 7 -2.89 5.29 15.48
N GLN A 8 -3.76 4.69 16.28
CA GLN A 8 -3.98 3.25 16.33
C GLN A 8 -4.96 2.88 15.20
N GLY A 9 -4.62 3.31 13.99
CA GLY A 9 -5.26 2.88 12.76
C GLY A 9 -4.53 1.64 12.29
N SER A 10 -5.25 0.50 12.28
CA SER A 10 -4.94 -0.74 11.58
C SER A 10 -3.45 -1.05 11.40
N LYS A 11 -2.90 -1.95 12.23
CA LYS A 11 -1.61 -2.65 11.98
C LYS A 11 -1.52 -3.34 10.60
N GLU A 12 -2.63 -3.33 9.87
CA GLU A 12 -2.97 -4.15 8.72
C GLU A 12 -2.67 -3.42 7.40
N LEU A 13 -2.87 -2.09 7.35
CA LEU A 13 -2.33 -1.24 6.28
C LEU A 13 -0.79 -1.14 6.34
N GLN A 14 -0.19 -1.41 7.49
CA GLN A 14 1.26 -1.36 7.66
C GLN A 14 1.99 -2.30 6.69
N TRP A 15 1.47 -3.51 6.45
CA TRP A 15 2.09 -4.45 5.52
C TRP A 15 1.93 -4.02 4.06
N PHE A 16 0.79 -3.42 3.72
CA PHE A 16 0.55 -2.84 2.41
C PHE A 16 1.50 -1.65 2.14
N ASP A 17 1.64 -0.77 3.14
CA ASP A 17 2.60 0.34 3.11
C ASP A 17 4.05 -0.15 2.97
N ASP A 18 4.41 -1.25 3.64
CA ASP A 18 5.75 -1.84 3.54
C ASP A 18 6.06 -2.35 2.12
N GLN A 19 5.09 -2.94 1.43
CA GLN A 19 5.25 -3.37 0.04
C GLN A 19 5.49 -2.19 -0.90
N ILE A 20 4.70 -1.13 -0.74
CA ILE A 20 4.81 0.10 -1.54
C ILE A 20 6.14 0.79 -1.26
N MET A 21 6.60 0.83 0.00
CA MET A 21 7.92 1.32 0.35
C MET A 21 9.05 0.50 -0.29
N GLY A 22 8.89 -0.82 -0.37
CA GLY A 22 9.81 -1.71 -1.08
C GLY A 22 9.94 -1.37 -2.57
N PHE A 23 8.81 -1.03 -3.20
CA PHE A 23 8.80 -0.57 -4.59
C PHE A 23 9.54 0.77 -4.76
N GLU A 24 9.30 1.76 -3.90
CA GLU A 24 10.02 3.04 -3.95
C GLU A 24 11.54 2.87 -3.76
N LYS A 25 11.97 2.00 -2.83
CA LYS A 25 13.40 1.66 -2.69
C LYS A 25 14.00 1.04 -3.96
N THR A 26 13.20 0.24 -4.68
CA THR A 26 13.62 -0.35 -5.95
C THR A 26 13.76 0.71 -7.03
N LYS A 27 12.83 1.67 -7.13
CA LYS A 27 12.92 2.82 -8.04
C LYS A 27 14.18 3.65 -7.77
N GLU A 28 14.49 3.92 -6.51
CA GLU A 28 15.72 4.63 -6.13
C GLU A 28 16.98 3.85 -6.51
N ALA A 29 17.01 2.54 -6.29
CA ALA A 29 18.14 1.71 -6.71
C ALA A 29 18.34 1.72 -8.25
N ILE A 30 17.25 1.74 -9.02
CA ILE A 30 17.28 1.89 -10.49
C ILE A 30 17.80 3.29 -10.87
N LYS A 31 17.35 4.34 -10.17
CA LYS A 31 17.80 5.72 -10.36
C LYS A 31 19.31 5.87 -10.13
N VAL A 32 19.84 5.28 -9.07
CA VAL A 32 21.29 5.26 -8.78
C VAL A 32 22.08 4.56 -9.90
N LYS A 33 21.54 3.49 -10.49
CA LYS A 33 22.22 2.71 -11.52
C LYS A 33 22.17 3.33 -12.92
N LEU A 34 21.04 3.91 -13.31
CA LEU A 34 20.78 4.36 -14.69
C LEU A 34 20.85 5.88 -14.86
N GLY A 35 20.84 6.63 -13.76
CA GLY A 35 20.61 8.08 -13.76
C GLY A 35 19.13 8.42 -13.91
N GLU A 36 18.77 9.62 -13.47
CA GLU A 36 17.38 10.07 -13.33
C GLU A 36 16.54 9.97 -14.60
N ALA A 37 17.04 10.50 -15.72
CA ALA A 37 16.28 10.53 -16.97
C ALA A 37 15.95 9.12 -17.51
N LYS A 38 16.92 8.20 -17.44
CA LYS A 38 16.73 6.82 -17.94
C LYS A 38 15.87 6.00 -16.99
N ALA A 39 16.04 6.18 -15.68
CA ALA A 39 15.22 5.53 -14.67
C ALA A 39 13.75 5.98 -14.77
N ASN A 40 13.49 7.28 -14.90
CA ASN A 40 12.14 7.80 -15.08
C ASN A 40 11.48 7.25 -16.35
N LYS A 41 12.21 7.20 -17.47
CA LYS A 41 11.69 6.59 -18.71
C LYS A 41 11.34 5.12 -18.50
N LEU A 42 12.25 4.33 -17.91
CA LEU A 42 12.03 2.91 -17.64
C LEU A 42 10.81 2.69 -16.74
N CYS A 43 10.68 3.44 -15.64
CA CYS A 43 9.57 3.29 -14.72
C CYS A 43 8.24 3.74 -15.34
N ASN A 44 8.23 4.76 -16.19
CA ASN A 44 7.00 5.25 -16.83
C ASN A 44 6.52 4.34 -17.97
N GLU A 45 7.43 3.67 -18.68
CA GLU A 45 7.11 2.76 -19.78
C GLU A 45 6.87 1.32 -19.31
N ALA A 46 7.15 1.02 -18.03
CA ALA A 46 6.93 -0.30 -17.46
C ALA A 46 5.44 -0.62 -17.30
N ILE A 47 5.10 -1.90 -17.45
CA ILE A 47 3.79 -2.44 -17.11
C ILE A 47 3.88 -3.00 -15.70
N TYR A 48 3.02 -2.50 -14.80
CA TYR A 48 2.93 -2.96 -13.43
C TYR A 48 1.78 -3.94 -13.28
N TYR A 49 2.09 -5.12 -12.74
CA TYR A 49 1.09 -6.08 -12.28
C TYR A 49 0.99 -5.99 -10.76
N ILE A 50 -0.15 -5.53 -10.27
CA ILE A 50 -0.41 -5.35 -8.84
C ILE A 50 -1.48 -6.34 -8.43
N GLY A 51 -1.07 -7.37 -7.68
CA GLY A 51 -1.98 -8.34 -7.08
C GLY A 51 -2.23 -7.98 -5.63
N ILE A 52 -3.41 -7.45 -5.32
CA ILE A 52 -3.86 -7.24 -3.95
C ILE A 52 -4.54 -8.54 -3.51
N GLY A 53 -3.95 -9.23 -2.54
CA GLY A 53 -4.13 -10.68 -2.38
C GLY A 53 -4.83 -11.10 -1.10
N SER A 54 -4.87 -12.42 -0.91
CA SER A 54 -5.49 -13.08 0.24
C SER A 54 -4.94 -12.61 1.58
N ASN A 55 -3.68 -12.15 1.67
CA ASN A 55 -3.13 -11.67 2.94
C ASN A 55 -3.74 -10.33 3.36
N ASP A 56 -4.07 -9.45 2.41
CA ASP A 56 -4.75 -8.17 2.70
C ASP A 56 -6.23 -8.36 3.00
N TYR A 57 -6.86 -9.37 2.37
CA TYR A 57 -8.29 -9.66 2.52
C TYR A 57 -8.60 -10.61 3.68
N VAL A 58 -7.88 -11.72 3.82
CA VAL A 58 -8.14 -12.77 4.83
C VAL A 58 -7.70 -12.32 6.21
N ASN A 59 -6.55 -11.63 6.32
CA ASN A 59 -6.03 -11.26 7.64
C ASN A 59 -6.67 -10.00 8.22
N ASN A 60 -7.45 -9.24 7.44
CA ASN A 60 -7.93 -7.92 7.86
C ASN A 60 -9.45 -7.78 7.67
N PHE A 61 -9.98 -8.23 6.52
CA PHE A 61 -11.39 -8.03 6.17
C PHE A 61 -12.28 -9.25 6.46
N LEU A 62 -11.81 -10.47 6.16
CA LEU A 62 -12.64 -11.68 6.26
C LEU A 62 -12.66 -12.32 7.65
N GLN A 63 -11.85 -11.86 8.60
CA GLN A 63 -11.89 -12.36 9.97
C GLN A 63 -12.99 -11.63 10.77
N PRO A 64 -14.03 -12.33 11.24
CA PRO A 64 -15.26 -11.71 11.78
C PRO A 64 -15.09 -10.93 13.09
N PHE A 65 -13.93 -11.07 13.74
CA PHE A 65 -13.60 -10.44 15.01
C PHE A 65 -12.56 -9.31 14.89
N LEU A 66 -12.11 -8.98 13.67
CA LEU A 66 -11.22 -7.84 13.44
C LEU A 66 -12.03 -6.56 13.21
N ALA A 67 -11.46 -5.43 13.62
CA ALA A 67 -12.11 -4.13 13.53
C ALA A 67 -12.49 -3.78 12.08
N ASP A 68 -11.61 -4.09 11.13
CA ASP A 68 -11.81 -3.76 9.71
C ASP A 68 -12.95 -4.58 9.08
N GLY A 69 -13.08 -5.86 9.45
CA GLY A 69 -14.20 -6.72 9.03
C GLY A 69 -15.56 -6.35 9.64
N GLN A 70 -15.58 -5.55 10.71
CA GLN A 70 -16.81 -4.99 11.30
C GLN A 70 -17.08 -3.55 10.84
N GLN A 71 -16.04 -2.83 10.42
CA GLN A 71 -16.10 -1.41 10.08
C GLN A 71 -16.41 -1.17 8.60
N TYR A 72 -15.94 -2.03 7.70
CA TYR A 72 -16.07 -1.85 6.26
C TYR A 72 -16.98 -2.90 5.65
N THR A 73 -17.73 -2.52 4.62
CA THR A 73 -18.28 -3.51 3.67
C THR A 73 -17.16 -3.97 2.72
N HIS A 74 -17.43 -5.02 1.95
CA HIS A 74 -16.47 -5.51 0.95
C HIS A 74 -16.05 -4.39 -0.01
N ASP A 75 -17.03 -3.66 -0.56
CA ASP A 75 -16.78 -2.60 -1.53
C ASP A 75 -16.02 -1.42 -0.90
N ASP A 76 -16.32 -1.07 0.35
CA ASP A 76 -15.60 -0.01 1.06
C ASP A 76 -14.12 -0.37 1.26
N PHE A 77 -13.84 -1.64 1.59
CA PHE A 77 -12.48 -2.11 1.79
C PHE A 77 -11.70 -2.18 0.47
N VAL A 78 -12.30 -2.66 -0.63
CA VAL A 78 -11.68 -2.57 -1.98
C VAL A 78 -11.34 -1.12 -2.31
N ASN A 79 -12.29 -0.21 -2.06
CA ASN A 79 -12.12 1.20 -2.39
C ASN A 79 -11.01 1.84 -1.55
N LEU A 80 -10.92 1.51 -0.26
CA LEU A 80 -9.83 1.95 0.63
C LEU A 80 -8.47 1.51 0.08
N LEU A 81 -8.30 0.23 -0.26
CA LEU A 81 -7.05 -0.31 -0.79
C LEU A 81 -6.67 0.36 -2.11
N THR A 82 -7.64 0.54 -3.01
CA THR A 82 -7.43 1.18 -4.31
C THR A 82 -7.02 2.66 -4.16
N LEU A 83 -7.67 3.39 -3.26
CA LEU A 83 -7.37 4.80 -3.01
C LEU A 83 -6.00 4.98 -2.34
N THR A 84 -5.63 4.08 -1.42
CA THR A 84 -4.31 4.10 -0.77
C THR A 84 -3.21 3.85 -1.80
N LEU A 85 -3.36 2.83 -2.64
CA LEU A 85 -2.43 2.56 -3.74
C LEU A 85 -2.29 3.77 -4.67
N LYS A 86 -3.41 4.36 -5.09
CA LYS A 86 -3.41 5.52 -5.98
C LYS A 86 -2.73 6.75 -5.39
N LYS A 87 -2.75 6.92 -4.07
CA LYS A 87 -2.09 8.05 -3.39
C LYS A 87 -0.56 7.88 -3.29
N GLN A 88 -0.07 6.66 -3.37
CA GLN A 88 1.33 6.34 -3.13
C GLN A 88 2.12 5.99 -4.42
N LEU A 89 1.43 5.85 -5.56
CA LEU A 89 2.00 5.82 -6.91
C LEU A 89 2.11 7.24 -7.49
#